data_AF-A0AAX1JFQ5-F1
#
_entry.id   AF-A0AAX1JFQ5-F1
#
_cell.length_a   1.000
_cell.length_b   1.000
_cell.length_c   1.000
_cell.angle_alpha   90.00
_cell.angle_beta   90.00
_cell.angle_gamma   90.00
#
_symmetry.space_group_name_H-M   'P 1'
#
loop_
_entity.id
_entity.type
_entity.pdbx_description
1 polymer ?
#
loop_
_entity_poly.entity_id
_entity_poly.type
_entity_poly.pdbx_seq_one_letter_code
_entity_poly.pdbx_strand_id
1 'polypeptide(L)'
;MQSSAAGYDMLLNEPAVDFVASLGTPTLFVCGLADQTYAGAKYTAPQDQAAKGHIAALSQACADRMPKARFVGVPNTGHVPHLESPDAFVSAVLAFLR
;
A
#
# COMPACT_ATOMS: atom_id res chain seq x y z
N MET A 1 -15.16 13.24 17.66
CA MET A 1 -15.08 11.76 17.59
C MET A 1 -15.92 11.13 16.47
N GLN A 2 -16.95 11.77 15.91
CA GLN A 2 -17.74 11.17 14.81
C GLN A 2 -17.03 11.09 13.45
N SER A 3 -16.05 11.97 13.18
CA SER A 3 -15.34 11.99 11.89
C SER A 3 -14.46 10.76 11.65
N SER A 4 -13.91 10.13 12.69
CA SER A 4 -13.07 8.93 12.52
C SER A 4 -13.92 7.67 12.28
N ALA A 5 -15.11 7.56 12.88
CA ALA A 5 -15.95 6.36 12.76
C ALA A 5 -16.43 6.13 11.32
N ALA A 6 -16.91 7.19 10.64
CA ALA A 6 -17.33 7.11 9.25
C ALA A 6 -16.16 6.76 8.31
N GLY A 7 -14.96 7.30 8.58
CA GLY A 7 -13.77 6.97 7.79
C GLY A 7 -13.30 5.52 7.97
N TYR A 8 -13.36 4.98 9.19
CA TYR A 8 -13.07 3.56 9.44
C TYR A 8 -14.12 2.64 8.81
N ASP A 9 -15.38 3.04 8.81
CA ASP A 9 -16.47 2.27 8.19
C ASP A 9 -16.28 2.14 6.68
N MET A 10 -16.01 3.26 5.97
CA MET A 10 -15.65 3.23 4.54
C MET A 10 -14.43 2.36 4.28
N LEU A 11 -13.35 2.52 5.06
CA LEU A 11 -12.11 1.76 4.85
C LEU A 11 -12.32 0.24 4.95
N LEU A 12 -13.23 -0.21 5.83
CA LEU A 12 -13.49 -1.63 6.05
C LEU A 12 -14.50 -2.21 5.06
N ASN A 13 -15.49 -1.42 4.65
CA ASN A 13 -16.65 -1.92 3.92
C ASN A 13 -16.68 -1.55 2.43
N GLU A 14 -15.84 -0.61 1.98
CA GLU A 14 -15.78 -0.15 0.59
C GLU A 14 -14.39 -0.39 -0.04
N PRO A 15 -14.02 -1.65 -0.33
CA PRO A 15 -12.71 -1.97 -0.88
C PRO A 15 -12.56 -1.42 -2.30
N ALA A 16 -11.57 -0.53 -2.49
CA ALA A 16 -11.29 0.06 -3.81
C ALA A 16 -10.40 -0.81 -4.72
N VAL A 17 -10.02 -2.03 -4.29
CA VAL A 17 -8.99 -2.86 -4.97
C VAL A 17 -9.34 -3.14 -6.43
N ASP A 18 -10.59 -3.50 -6.73
CA ASP A 18 -11.03 -3.79 -8.09
C ASP A 18 -11.13 -2.53 -8.94
N PHE A 19 -11.54 -1.40 -8.35
CA PHE A 19 -11.53 -0.11 -9.02
C PHE A 19 -10.10 0.31 -9.39
N VAL A 20 -9.15 0.23 -8.45
CA VAL A 20 -7.73 0.54 -8.71
C VAL A 20 -7.17 -0.37 -9.79
N ALA A 21 -7.46 -1.68 -9.74
CA ALA A 21 -7.02 -2.62 -10.76
C ALA A 21 -7.61 -2.35 -12.16
N SER A 22 -8.76 -1.66 -12.24
CA SER A 22 -9.40 -1.28 -13.50
C SER A 22 -8.83 -0.02 -14.16
N LEU A 23 -7.95 0.72 -13.46
CA LEU A 23 -7.39 1.96 -13.99
C LEU A 23 -6.49 1.70 -15.21
N GLY A 24 -6.78 2.40 -16.31
CA GLY A 24 -5.99 2.33 -17.55
C GLY A 24 -4.78 3.28 -17.60
N THR A 25 -4.59 4.08 -16.57
CA THR A 25 -3.50 5.07 -16.47
C THR A 25 -2.19 4.41 -16.04
N PRO A 26 -1.02 4.89 -16.53
CA PRO A 26 0.25 4.53 -15.93
C PRO A 26 0.20 4.75 -14.42
N THR A 27 0.56 3.74 -13.65
CA THR A 27 0.45 3.77 -12.18
C THR A 27 1.74 3.25 -11.55
N LEU A 28 2.23 3.95 -10.53
CA LEU A 28 3.40 3.53 -9.76
C LEU A 28 2.96 3.19 -8.33
N PHE A 29 3.29 1.98 -7.89
CA PHE A 29 3.20 1.57 -6.50
C PHE A 29 4.60 1.64 -5.89
N VAL A 30 4.78 2.48 -4.87
CA VAL A 30 6.03 2.55 -4.09
C VAL A 30 5.70 2.13 -2.66
N CYS A 31 6.31 1.05 -2.19
CA CYS A 31 6.00 0.47 -0.89
C CYS A 31 7.28 0.13 -0.13
N GLY A 32 7.31 0.38 1.18
CA GLY A 32 8.35 -0.17 2.03
C GLY A 32 8.19 -1.68 2.19
N LEU A 33 9.29 -2.43 2.08
CA LEU A 33 9.24 -3.90 2.15
C LEU A 33 8.90 -4.44 3.55
N ALA A 34 9.02 -3.61 4.58
CA ALA A 34 8.68 -3.96 5.97
C ALA A 34 7.32 -3.40 6.41
N ASP A 35 6.52 -2.83 5.50
CA ASP A 35 5.19 -2.32 5.87
C ASP A 35 4.25 -3.45 6.25
N GLN A 36 3.79 -3.41 7.51
CA GLN A 36 2.85 -4.34 8.14
C GLN A 36 1.48 -3.70 8.43
N THR A 37 1.17 -2.58 7.81
CA THR A 37 -0.03 -1.79 8.14
C THR A 37 -1.30 -2.48 7.65
N TYR A 38 -2.31 -2.58 8.51
CA TYR A 38 -3.66 -2.97 8.12
C TYR A 38 -4.72 -2.41 9.07
N ALA A 39 -5.93 -2.22 8.56
CA ALA A 39 -7.05 -1.72 9.34
C ALA A 39 -7.45 -2.73 10.43
N GLY A 40 -7.71 -2.25 11.65
CA GLY A 40 -8.13 -3.11 12.77
C GLY A 40 -7.00 -3.90 13.44
N ALA A 41 -5.72 -3.58 13.18
CA ALA A 41 -4.58 -4.26 13.80
C ALA A 41 -4.66 -4.36 15.32
N LYS A 42 -5.08 -3.27 15.99
CA LYS A 42 -5.26 -3.20 17.44
C LYS A 42 -6.30 -4.17 18.01
N TYR A 43 -7.21 -4.68 17.17
CA TYR A 43 -8.30 -5.57 17.57
C TYR A 43 -8.10 -7.01 17.06
N THR A 44 -7.01 -7.28 16.36
CA THR A 44 -6.70 -8.61 15.82
C THR A 44 -5.95 -9.44 16.85
N ALA A 45 -6.41 -10.67 17.09
CA ALA A 45 -5.73 -11.59 18.01
C ALA A 45 -4.29 -11.86 17.55
N PRO A 46 -3.29 -11.98 18.45
CA PRO A 46 -1.89 -12.12 18.07
C PRO A 46 -1.60 -13.23 17.04
N GLN A 47 -2.30 -14.35 17.16
CA GLN A 47 -2.19 -15.49 16.25
C GLN A 47 -2.60 -15.17 14.79
N ASP A 48 -3.51 -14.20 14.60
CA ASP A 48 -4.04 -13.82 13.29
C ASP A 48 -3.28 -12.63 12.66
N GLN A 49 -2.42 -11.94 13.42
CA GLN A 49 -1.68 -10.77 12.92
C GLN A 49 -0.64 -11.19 11.88
N ALA A 50 -0.02 -12.36 12.05
CA ALA A 50 1.02 -12.86 11.14
C ALA A 50 0.52 -13.13 9.71
N ALA A 51 -0.79 -13.29 9.51
CA ALA A 51 -1.39 -13.47 8.19
C ALA A 51 -1.80 -12.14 7.53
N LYS A 52 -1.66 -11.01 8.22
CA LYS A 52 -2.16 -9.69 7.79
C LYS A 52 -1.01 -8.71 7.58
N GLY A 53 -1.33 -7.61 6.91
CA GLY A 53 -0.39 -6.49 6.76
C GLY A 53 0.72 -6.70 5.74
N HIS A 54 0.72 -7.73 4.90
CA HIS A 54 1.75 -7.93 3.87
C HIS A 54 1.62 -6.93 2.70
N ILE A 55 1.73 -5.63 2.96
CA ILE A 55 1.38 -4.54 2.03
C ILE A 55 2.24 -4.57 0.76
N ALA A 56 3.53 -4.91 0.87
CA ALA A 56 4.39 -5.06 -0.31
C ALA A 56 3.86 -6.14 -1.26
N ALA A 57 3.51 -7.33 -0.74
CA ALA A 57 2.97 -8.41 -1.53
C ALA A 57 1.59 -8.08 -2.12
N LEU A 58 0.72 -7.43 -1.34
CA LEU A 58 -0.59 -6.99 -1.78
C LEU A 58 -0.50 -5.91 -2.88
N SER A 59 0.43 -4.98 -2.73
CA SER A 59 0.68 -3.90 -3.70
C SER A 59 1.26 -4.47 -5.00
N GLN A 60 2.18 -5.43 -4.90
CA GLN A 60 2.70 -6.13 -6.08
C GLN A 60 1.59 -6.91 -6.79
N ALA A 61 0.77 -7.67 -6.07
CA ALA A 61 -0.36 -8.40 -6.66
C ALA A 61 -1.39 -7.46 -7.34
N CYS A 62 -1.60 -6.26 -6.80
CA CYS A 62 -2.44 -5.24 -7.43
C CYS A 62 -1.78 -4.71 -8.72
N ALA A 63 -0.48 -4.40 -8.69
CA ALA A 63 0.26 -3.96 -9.86
C ALA A 63 0.27 -5.03 -10.97
N ASP A 64 0.40 -6.31 -10.63
CA ASP A 64 0.39 -7.42 -11.59
C ASP A 64 -0.96 -7.57 -12.32
N ARG A 65 -2.05 -7.09 -11.71
CA ARG A 65 -3.39 -7.05 -12.34
C ARG A 65 -3.57 -5.86 -13.29
N MET A 66 -2.65 -4.91 -13.33
CA MET A 66 -2.77 -3.66 -14.06
C MET A 66 -1.78 -3.61 -15.25
N PRO A 67 -2.23 -3.35 -16.48
CA PRO A 67 -1.37 -3.46 -17.68
C PRO A 67 -0.27 -2.40 -17.76
N LYS A 68 -0.42 -1.27 -17.06
CA LYS A 68 0.55 -0.15 -17.05
C LYS A 68 1.02 0.20 -15.65
N ALA A 69 0.95 -0.75 -14.72
CA ALA A 69 1.48 -0.54 -13.39
C ALA A 69 2.96 -0.94 -13.28
N ARG A 70 3.65 -0.30 -12.34
CA ARG A 70 4.98 -0.69 -11.88
C ARG A 70 4.97 -0.76 -10.37
N PHE A 71 5.65 -1.76 -9.82
CA PHE A 71 5.88 -1.89 -8.39
C PHE A 71 7.34 -1.61 -8.08
N VAL A 72 7.60 -0.79 -7.06
CA VAL A 72 8.92 -0.51 -6.51
C VAL A 72 8.89 -0.74 -5.00
N GLY A 73 9.61 -1.77 -4.56
CA GLY A 73 9.85 -2.04 -3.15
C GLY A 73 11.06 -1.26 -2.64
N VAL A 74 10.90 -0.55 -1.53
CA VAL A 74 11.98 0.18 -0.85
C VAL A 74 12.51 -0.70 0.31
N PRO A 75 13.77 -1.16 0.25
CA PRO A 75 14.35 -2.00 1.31
C PRO A 75 14.48 -1.26 2.63
N ASN A 76 14.39 -1.99 3.74
CA ASN A 76 14.58 -1.48 5.11
C ASN A 76 13.66 -0.32 5.50
N THR A 77 12.50 -0.17 4.85
CA THR A 77 11.50 0.85 5.18
C THR A 77 10.13 0.23 5.43
N GLY A 78 9.36 0.82 6.34
CA GLY A 78 7.99 0.45 6.67
C GLY A 78 6.96 1.27 5.90
N HIS A 79 6.00 1.84 6.63
CA HIS A 79 4.81 2.47 6.05
C HIS A 79 5.07 3.80 5.32
N VAL A 80 6.13 4.52 5.68
CA VAL A 80 6.40 5.87 5.17
C VAL A 80 7.76 5.94 4.47
N PRO A 81 7.94 5.22 3.35
CA PRO A 81 9.24 5.13 2.66
C PRO A 81 9.78 6.49 2.19
N HIS A 82 8.90 7.47 1.95
CA HIS A 82 9.30 8.83 1.57
C HIS A 82 9.98 9.62 2.70
N LEU A 83 9.76 9.26 3.96
CA LEU A 83 10.45 9.84 5.12
C LEU A 83 11.65 8.98 5.54
N GLU A 84 11.51 7.66 5.47
CA GLU A 84 12.53 6.71 5.92
C GLU A 84 13.70 6.60 4.94
N SER A 85 13.43 6.67 3.63
CA SER A 85 14.45 6.67 2.57
C SER A 85 14.05 7.62 1.44
N PRO A 86 14.16 8.95 1.67
CA PRO A 86 13.73 9.97 0.71
C PRO A 86 14.37 9.81 -0.66
N ASP A 87 15.67 9.50 -0.71
CA ASP A 87 16.42 9.36 -1.97
C ASP A 87 15.90 8.18 -2.81
N ALA A 88 15.61 7.04 -2.19
CA ALA A 88 15.05 5.88 -2.89
C ALA A 88 13.64 6.16 -3.42
N PHE A 89 12.80 6.81 -2.60
CA PHE A 89 11.45 7.20 -3.01
C PHE A 89 11.47 8.20 -4.17
N VAL A 90 12.24 9.29 -4.06
CA VAL A 90 12.34 10.32 -5.09
C VAL A 90 12.91 9.76 -6.39
N SER A 91 13.93 8.91 -6.31
CA SER A 91 14.48 8.24 -7.49
C SER A 91 13.44 7.39 -8.21
N ALA A 92 12.63 6.61 -7.48
CA ALA A 92 11.56 5.80 -8.06
C ALA A 92 10.49 6.66 -8.75
N VAL A 93 10.06 7.75 -8.10
CA VAL A 93 9.06 8.68 -8.65
C VAL A 93 9.59 9.38 -9.90
N LEU A 94 10.81 9.92 -9.87
CA LEU A 94 11.40 10.62 -11.02
C LEU A 94 11.65 9.66 -12.20
N ALA A 95 12.01 8.41 -11.94
CA ALA A 95 12.16 7.41 -13.00
C ALA A 95 10.83 7.02 -13.66
N PHE A 96 9.71 7.19 -12.95
CA PHE A 96 8.38 6.92 -13.48
C PHE A 96 7.77 8.10 -14.25
N LEU A 97 8.07 9.34 -13.83
CA LEU A 97 7.54 10.56 -14.46
C LEU A 97 8.27 10.98 -15.74
N ARG A 98 9.46 10.42 -15.98
CA ARG A 98 10.21 10.59 -17.24
C ARG A 98 9.65 9.72 -18.34
#